data_AF-A0A2M7WSX5-F1
#
_entry.id   AF-A0A2M7WSX5-F1
#
_cell.length_a   1.000
_cell.length_b   1.000
_cell.length_c   1.000
_cell.angle_alpha   90.00
_cell.angle_beta   90.00
_cell.angle_gamma   90.00
#
_symmetry.space_group_name_H-M   'P 1'
#
loop_
_entity.id
_entity.type
_entity.pdbx_description
1 polymer ?
#
loop_
_entity_poly.entity_id
_entity_poly.type
_entity_poly.pdbx_seq_one_letter_code
_entity_poly.pdbx_strand_id
1 'polypeptide(L)'
;MSGCVAYTYPNGSSRGYLMLQVGVVVRVINNCAPFVDLERVDGVVVRGLQYGASATIPMQSQPFSGSYRRMPLVAKGYTRNREYLGSITKEFSVSTRQGSKGEVWEVNRLNLPNRKGGCA
;
A
#
# COMPACT_ATOMS: atom_id res chain seq x y z
N MET A 1 9.02 18.96 -8.97
CA MET A 1 8.45 20.09 -8.21
C MET A 1 7.60 19.52 -7.08
N SER A 2 8.01 19.73 -5.83
CA SER A 2 7.22 19.40 -4.64
C SER A 2 6.20 20.52 -4.40
N GLY A 3 4.91 20.25 -4.67
CA GLY A 3 3.82 21.19 -4.39
C GLY A 3 3.44 21.18 -2.91
N CYS A 4 3.09 22.35 -2.36
CA CYS A 4 2.43 22.45 -1.06
C CYS A 4 0.93 22.69 -1.28
N VAL A 5 0.10 22.16 -0.39
CA VAL A 5 -1.36 22.37 -0.37
C VAL A 5 -1.71 23.19 0.86
N ALA A 6 -2.56 24.19 0.68
CA ALA A 6 -3.16 24.91 1.79
C ALA A 6 -4.19 24.00 2.47
N TYR A 7 -3.97 23.68 3.74
CA TYR A 7 -4.91 22.96 4.59
C TYR A 7 -5.47 23.90 5.64
N THR A 8 -6.79 23.88 5.82
CA THR A 8 -7.46 24.65 6.87
C THR A 8 -7.72 23.69 8.02
N TYR A 9 -7.19 24.02 9.21
CA TYR A 9 -7.45 23.20 10.39
C TYR A 9 -8.97 23.19 10.72
N PRO A 10 -9.50 22.11 11.31
CA PRO A 10 -10.94 21.97 11.61
C PRO A 10 -11.52 23.10 12.48
N ASN A 11 -10.67 23.83 13.19
CA ASN A 11 -11.02 24.96 14.04
C ASN A 11 -11.11 26.31 13.27
N GLY A 12 -10.94 26.31 11.95
CA GLY A 12 -11.14 27.47 11.07
C GLY A 12 -10.12 28.60 11.21
N SER A 13 -9.19 28.53 12.17
CA SER A 13 -8.38 29.67 12.60
C SER A 13 -6.97 29.72 12.01
N SER A 14 -6.49 28.63 11.38
CA SER A 14 -5.15 28.59 10.80
C SER A 14 -5.11 27.94 9.41
N ARG A 15 -4.45 28.60 8.45
CA ARG A 15 -4.03 28.02 7.17
C ARG A 15 -2.61 27.47 7.34
N GLY A 16 -2.47 26.15 7.32
CA GLY A 16 -1.18 25.47 7.26
C GLY A 16 -0.81 25.11 5.82
N TYR A 17 0.48 25.11 5.49
CA TYR A 17 0.96 24.52 4.25
C TYR A 17 1.45 23.10 4.53
N LEU A 18 0.80 22.10 3.92
CA LEU A 18 1.25 20.72 3.98
C LEU A 18 2.01 20.41 2.70
N MET A 19 3.18 19.80 2.82
CA MET A 19 3.91 19.30 1.66
C MET A 19 3.20 18.07 1.10
N LEU A 20 3.06 18.00 -0.22
CA LEU A 20 2.60 16.78 -0.87
C LEU A 20 3.63 15.67 -0.65
N GLN A 21 3.12 14.49 -0.28
CA GLN A 21 3.90 13.26 -0.29
C GLN A 21 4.54 13.07 -1.67
N VAL A 22 5.83 12.77 -1.67
CA VAL A 22 6.52 12.34 -2.89
C VAL A 22 6.07 10.93 -3.21
N GLY A 23 5.53 10.72 -4.41
CA GLY A 23 4.85 9.47 -4.80
C GLY A 23 5.76 8.26 -4.66
N VAL A 24 5.37 7.32 -3.80
CA VAL A 24 5.99 5.98 -3.72
C VAL A 24 5.26 5.07 -4.68
N VAL A 25 6.01 4.39 -5.53
CA VAL A 25 5.45 3.41 -6.47
C VAL A 25 5.82 2.04 -5.96
N VAL A 26 4.82 1.22 -5.62
CA VAL A 26 5.05 -0.14 -5.14
C VAL A 26 4.76 -1.13 -6.25
N ARG A 27 5.75 -1.90 -6.68
CA ARG A 27 5.54 -3.06 -7.55
C ARG A 27 5.27 -4.29 -6.67
N VAL A 28 4.06 -4.82 -6.75
CA VAL A 28 3.65 -6.02 -6.01
C VAL A 28 3.71 -7.23 -6.94
N ILE A 29 4.38 -8.29 -6.52
CA ILE A 29 4.46 -9.57 -7.25
C ILE A 29 3.76 -10.62 -6.39
N ASN A 30 2.74 -11.30 -6.93
CA ASN A 30 2.07 -12.39 -6.21
C ASN A 30 2.75 -13.73 -6.52
N ASN A 31 3.46 -14.29 -5.55
CA ASN A 31 4.07 -15.62 -5.66
C ASN A 31 3.48 -16.59 -4.63
N CYS A 32 2.30 -16.32 -4.07
CA CYS A 32 1.81 -17.06 -2.91
C CYS A 32 0.38 -17.60 -3.02
N ALA A 33 -0.51 -16.96 -3.78
CA ALA A 33 -1.91 -17.38 -3.88
C ALA A 33 -2.43 -17.38 -5.33
N PRO A 34 -3.47 -18.16 -5.64
CA PRO A 34 -4.14 -18.08 -6.94
C PRO A 34 -4.59 -16.66 -7.29
N PHE A 35 -5.14 -15.94 -6.31
CA PHE A 35 -5.51 -14.53 -6.42
C PHE A 35 -5.06 -13.75 -5.18
N VAL A 36 -4.59 -12.53 -5.38
CA VAL A 36 -4.32 -11.56 -4.32
C VAL A 36 -5.11 -10.28 -4.59
N ASP A 37 -5.88 -9.85 -3.59
CA ASP A 37 -6.44 -8.51 -3.55
C ASP A 37 -5.57 -7.62 -2.66
N LEU A 38 -5.36 -6.38 -3.07
CA LEU A 38 -4.56 -5.41 -2.34
C LEU A 38 -5.46 -4.34 -1.75
N GLU A 39 -5.30 -4.07 -0.47
CA GLU A 39 -6.03 -3.06 0.30
C GLU A 39 -5.05 -2.15 1.05
N ARG A 40 -5.33 -0.84 1.07
CA ARG A 40 -4.62 0.14 1.89
C ARG A 40 -5.50 0.62 3.03
N VAL A 41 -4.88 1.24 4.04
CA VAL A 41 -5.60 2.01 5.09
C VAL A 41 -6.41 3.21 4.55
N ASP A 42 -6.34 3.48 3.24
CA ASP A 42 -7.08 4.56 2.57
C ASP A 42 -7.78 4.10 1.25
N GLY A 43 -8.13 2.81 1.12
CA GLY A 43 -9.14 2.39 0.13
C GLY A 43 -8.68 2.11 -1.32
N VAL A 44 -7.39 1.91 -1.60
CA VAL A 44 -6.98 1.38 -2.91
C VAL A 44 -7.23 -0.11 -2.97
N VAL A 45 -8.07 -0.53 -3.92
CA VAL A 45 -8.47 -1.93 -4.14
C VAL A 45 -7.98 -2.36 -5.52
N VAL A 46 -6.89 -3.11 -5.58
CA VAL A 46 -6.49 -3.84 -6.81
C VAL A 46 -6.95 -5.27 -6.64
N ARG A 47 -7.98 -5.66 -7.41
CA ARG A 47 -8.59 -7.00 -7.30
C ARG A 47 -7.92 -7.99 -8.24
N GLY A 48 -7.68 -9.20 -7.77
CA GLY A 48 -7.43 -10.37 -8.59
C GLY A 48 -6.04 -10.44 -9.21
N LEU A 49 -4.99 -10.03 -8.48
CA LEU A 49 -3.62 -10.27 -8.94
C LEU A 49 -3.34 -11.77 -8.95
N GLN A 50 -3.26 -12.36 -10.14
CA GLN A 50 -3.04 -13.80 -10.31
C GLN A 50 -1.65 -14.23 -9.82
N TYR A 51 -1.48 -15.51 -9.51
CA TYR A 51 -0.17 -16.09 -9.23
C TYR A 51 0.82 -15.80 -10.38
N GLY A 52 2.03 -15.36 -10.04
CA GLY A 52 3.08 -14.92 -10.96
C GLY A 52 2.87 -13.53 -11.57
N ALA A 53 1.70 -12.91 -11.37
CA ALA A 53 1.43 -11.57 -11.90
C ALA A 53 2.04 -10.48 -11.01
N SER A 54 2.34 -9.34 -11.62
CA SER A 54 2.77 -8.14 -10.91
C SER A 54 1.94 -6.92 -11.26
N ALA A 55 1.67 -6.08 -10.26
CA ALA A 55 0.98 -4.81 -10.43
C ALA A 55 1.80 -3.67 -9.84
N THR A 56 1.82 -2.54 -10.53
CA THR A 56 2.47 -1.31 -10.07
C THR A 56 1.41 -0.39 -9.49
N ILE A 57 1.52 -0.06 -8.20
CA ILE A 57 0.50 0.69 -7.48
C ILE A 57 1.08 2.02 -7.00
N PRO A 58 0.58 3.16 -7.50
CA PRO A 58 0.98 4.46 -6.98
C PRO A 58 0.42 4.63 -5.58
N MET A 59 1.25 4.90 -4.58
CA MET A 59 0.80 5.35 -3.25
C MET A 59 0.19 6.73 -3.40
N GLN A 60 -1.11 6.85 -3.13
CA GLN A 60 -1.80 8.14 -3.22
C GLN A 60 -1.20 9.09 -2.19
N SER A 61 -0.78 10.25 -2.68
CA SER A 61 -0.21 11.31 -1.85
C SER A 61 -1.29 11.88 -0.93
N GLN A 62 -1.16 11.63 0.37
CA GLN A 62 -2.00 12.28 1.37
C GLN A 62 -1.25 13.40 2.09
N PRO A 63 -1.93 14.51 2.45
CA PRO A 63 -1.33 15.52 3.32
C PRO A 63 -1.02 14.91 4.69
N PHE A 64 0.19 15.11 5.22
CA PHE A 64 0.51 14.75 6.60
C PHE A 64 1.50 15.73 7.23
N SER A 65 1.32 16.01 8.52
CA SER A 65 2.20 16.88 9.29
C SER A 65 3.45 16.11 9.73
N GLY A 66 4.48 16.06 8.88
CA GLY A 66 5.76 15.40 9.20
C GLY A 66 6.72 15.25 8.02
N SER A 67 7.94 14.78 8.32
CA SER A 67 8.95 14.45 7.31
C SER A 67 8.81 13.02 6.76
N TYR A 68 8.18 12.13 7.55
CA TYR A 68 7.97 10.72 7.23
C TYR A 68 6.63 10.23 7.75
N ARG A 69 5.98 9.31 7.02
CA ARG A 69 4.80 8.55 7.44
C ARG A 69 5.00 7.09 7.04
N ARG A 70 4.49 6.17 7.84
CA ARG A 70 4.38 4.76 7.45
C ARG A 70 3.01 4.51 6.85
N MET A 71 2.98 3.84 5.70
CA MET A 71 1.76 3.44 5.01
C MET A 71 1.72 1.93 4.90
N PRO A 72 0.76 1.25 5.52
CA PRO A 72 0.58 -0.18 5.35
C PRO A 72 -0.14 -0.49 4.02
N LEU A 73 0.34 -1.52 3.33
CA LEU A 73 -0.36 -2.20 2.24
C LEU A 73 -0.62 -3.64 2.68
N VAL A 74 -1.88 -4.05 2.59
CA VAL A 74 -2.36 -5.38 2.94
C VAL A 74 -2.61 -6.16 1.66
N ALA A 75 -2.02 -7.34 1.54
CA ALA A 75 -2.34 -8.32 0.52
C ALA A 75 -3.18 -9.42 1.13
N LYS A 76 -4.37 -9.66 0.57
CA LYS A 76 -5.30 -10.72 0.96
C LYS A 76 -5.31 -11.78 -0.13
N GLY A 77 -4.94 -13.01 0.22
CA GLY A 77 -4.94 -14.13 -0.72
C GLY A 77 -6.28 -14.86 -0.75
N TYR A 78 -6.64 -15.36 -1.92
CA TYR A 78 -7.87 -16.12 -2.15
C TYR A 78 -7.62 -17.35 -3.04
N THR A 79 -8.42 -18.40 -2.85
CA THR A 79 -8.47 -19.57 -3.75
C THR A 79 -9.13 -19.20 -5.08
N ARG A 80 -9.11 -20.11 -6.06
CA ARG A 80 -9.84 -19.92 -7.32
C ARG A 80 -11.34 -19.73 -7.14
N ASN A 81 -11.89 -20.28 -6.06
CA ASN A 81 -13.29 -20.18 -5.68
C ASN A 81 -13.59 -18.96 -4.79
N ARG A 82 -12.63 -18.02 -4.66
CA ARG A 82 -12.71 -16.83 -3.80
C ARG A 82 -12.80 -17.12 -2.30
N GLU A 83 -12.33 -18.28 -1.86
CA GLU A 83 -12.22 -18.56 -0.43
C GLU A 83 -10.99 -17.84 0.14
N TYR A 84 -11.16 -17.16 1.27
CA TYR A 84 -10.10 -16.41 1.90
C TYR A 84 -9.01 -17.34 2.45
N LEU A 85 -7.77 -17.11 2.02
CA LEU A 85 -6.60 -17.87 2.46
C LEU A 85 -5.96 -17.19 3.67
N GLY A 86 -5.76 -15.88 3.63
CA GLY A 86 -5.07 -15.13 4.67
C GLY A 86 -4.58 -13.79 4.16
N SER A 87 -3.82 -13.08 4.99
CA SER A 87 -3.30 -11.77 4.62
C SER A 87 -1.87 -11.54 5.10
N ILE A 88 -1.16 -10.65 4.42
CA ILE A 88 0.12 -10.11 4.86
C ILE A 88 0.12 -8.60 4.71
N THR A 89 0.74 -7.91 5.66
CA THR A 89 0.88 -6.45 5.66
C THR A 89 2.34 -6.09 5.50
N LYS A 90 2.65 -5.15 4.61
CA LYS A 90 3.97 -4.52 4.52
C LYS A 90 3.84 -3.02 4.76
N GLU A 91 4.70 -2.47 5.61
CA GLU A 91 4.81 -1.03 5.86
C GLU A 91 5.79 -0.41 4.87
N PHE A 92 5.38 0.70 4.25
CA PHE A 92 6.18 1.49 3.34
C PHE A 92 6.44 2.86 3.97
N SER A 93 7.67 3.36 3.89
CA SER A 93 8.01 4.69 4.40
C SER A 93 7.86 5.72 3.28
N VAL A 94 7.00 6.72 3.50
CA VAL A 94 6.78 7.82 2.57
C VAL A 94 7.32 9.11 3.16
N SER A 95 7.93 9.96 2.32
CA SER A 95 8.53 11.23 2.75
C SER A 95 7.97 12.41 1.95
N THR A 96 7.95 13.58 2.59
CA THR A 96 7.66 14.87 1.97
C THR A 96 8.91 15.55 1.39
N ARG A 97 10.12 15.04 1.70
CA ARG A 97 11.40 15.68 1.36
C ARG A 97 12.28 14.86 0.43
N GLN A 98 12.28 13.53 0.57
CA GLN A 98 13.12 12.64 -0.26
C GLN A 98 12.36 12.21 -1.52
N GLY A 99 13.02 12.30 -2.67
CA GLY A 99 12.50 11.97 -4.01
C GLY A 99 11.83 10.60 -4.12
N SER A 100 11.08 10.39 -5.21
CA SER A 100 10.27 9.21 -5.47
C SER A 100 11.08 7.92 -5.29
N LYS A 101 10.71 7.09 -4.32
CA LYS A 101 11.30 5.75 -4.16
C LYS A 101 10.37 4.72 -4.80
N GLY A 102 10.89 3.97 -5.76
CA GLY A 102 10.26 2.74 -6.22
C GLY A 102 10.59 1.64 -5.22
N GLU A 103 9.57 0.98 -4.68
CA GLU A 103 9.75 -0.20 -3.83
C GLU A 103 9.16 -1.44 -4.51
N VAL A 104 9.85 -2.56 -4.39
CA VAL A 104 9.34 -3.86 -4.82
C VAL A 104 8.88 -4.63 -3.59
N TRP A 105 7.71 -5.24 -3.70
CA TRP A 105 7.18 -6.15 -2.71
C TRP A 105 6.77 -7.46 -3.34
N GLU A 106 7.46 -8.52 -2.96
CA GLU A 106 7.09 -9.88 -3.32
C GLU A 106 6.23 -10.49 -2.23
N VAL A 107 4.98 -10.82 -2.58
CA VAL A 107 4.06 -11.55 -1.73
C VAL A 107 4.40 -13.03 -1.86
N ASN A 108 5.40 -13.44 -1.08
CA ASN A 108 5.93 -14.81 -1.10
C ASN A 108 5.32 -15.69 0.01
N ARG A 109 4.66 -15.08 1.01
CA ARG A 109 4.02 -15.78 2.12
C ARG A 109 2.74 -15.08 2.55
N LEU A 110 1.75 -15.85 2.98
CA LEU A 110 0.51 -15.36 3.57
C LEU A 110 0.33 -15.98 4.97
N ASN A 111 -0.02 -15.15 5.95
CA ASN A 111 -0.39 -15.64 7.26
C ASN A 111 -1.81 -16.19 7.19
N LEU A 112 -1.92 -17.51 7.10
CA LEU A 112 -3.20 -18.17 7.02
C LEU A 112 -3.79 -18.42 8.41
N PRO A 113 -5.12 -18.23 8.61
CA PRO A 113 -5.79 -18.61 9.84
C PRO A 113 -5.60 -20.09 10.22
N ASN A 114 -5.35 -20.97 9.23
CA ASN A 114 -5.27 -22.43 9.40
C ASN A 114 -3.99 -23.09 8.87
N ARG A 115 -2.90 -22.33 8.62
CA ARG A 115 -1.60 -22.81 8.07
C ARG A 115 -1.64 -23.60 6.72
N LYS A 116 -2.78 -23.73 6.04
CA LYS A 116 -2.96 -24.59 4.84
C LYS A 116 -2.71 -23.92 3.46
N GLY A 117 -1.55 -23.32 3.24
CA GLY A 117 -1.29 -22.53 2.00
C GLY A 117 -0.39 -21.31 2.22
N GLY A 118 0.80 -21.55 2.72
CA GLY A 118 1.92 -20.69 2.39
C GLY A 118 2.67 -21.36 1.25
N CYS A 119 3.04 -20.63 0.21
CA CYS A 119 4.24 -21.01 -0.52
C CYS A 119 5.37 -21.08 0.51
N ALA A 120 6.08 -22.22 0.51
CA ALA A 120 7.19 -22.49 1.42
C ALA A 120 8.37 -21.55 1.13
#